data_AF-A0AAU4PGE6-F1
#
_entry.id   AF-A0AAU4PGE6-F1
#
_cell.length_a   1.000
_cell.length_b   1.000
_cell.length_c   1.000
_cell.angle_alpha   90.00
_cell.angle_beta   90.00
_cell.angle_gamma   90.00
#
_symmetry.space_group_name_H-M   'P 1'
#
loop_
_entity.id
_entity.type
_entity.pdbx_description
1 polymer ?
#
loop_
_entity_poly.entity_id
_entity_poly.type
_entity_poly.pdbx_seq_one_letter_code
_entity_poly.pdbx_strand_id
1 'polypeptide(L)'
;MSLIPLRSLAGRVVPTLLLAQAVLLPLQPASAAEHVAQPCRSSAGCGSVVVAPVSQAAPDDGACTSPEPVVCLIRRETPQQREVARDQRMRYHQLLEDMEREECAMRAEGRSEEDIARTLVRMRNDAKDIVRAGMSPEQVAELEARNEKKYGNPLGPTADQLYLKYGSWEQVGEAATRSSAAVDHELGLEFRHCSCEVLQAA
;
A
#
# COMPACT_ATOMS: atom_id res chain seq x y z
N MET A 1 16.78 -33.41 47.68
CA MET A 1 16.43 -34.53 48.57
C MET A 1 15.93 -33.95 49.88
N SER A 2 14.68 -34.28 50.25
CA SER A 2 14.13 -34.30 51.62
C SER A 2 13.98 -32.98 52.41
N LEU A 3 12.96 -32.74 53.26
CA LEU A 3 11.70 -33.39 53.66
C LEU A 3 10.92 -32.33 54.50
N ILE A 4 9.59 -32.45 54.56
CA ILE A 4 8.61 -31.65 55.33
C ILE A 4 8.68 -31.97 56.86
N PRO A 5 8.19 -31.11 57.79
CA PRO A 5 6.91 -31.39 58.49
C PRO A 5 6.08 -30.10 58.76
N LEU A 6 4.77 -30.00 58.50
CA LEU A 6 3.57 -30.58 59.13
C LEU A 6 3.38 -30.30 60.63
N ARG A 7 2.34 -29.50 60.96
CA ARG A 7 1.37 -29.68 62.07
C ARG A 7 0.28 -28.59 61.94
N SER A 8 -0.87 -28.90 61.33
CA SER A 8 -2.04 -29.59 61.91
C SER A 8 -2.72 -28.81 63.02
N LEU A 9 -3.91 -28.28 62.73
CA LEU A 9 -5.06 -28.38 63.62
C LEU A 9 -6.32 -28.61 62.77
N ALA A 10 -6.79 -29.84 62.83
CA ALA A 10 -8.09 -30.26 62.34
C ALA A 10 -9.18 -29.74 63.28
N GLY A 11 -10.23 -29.17 62.70
CA GLY A 11 -11.51 -28.92 63.34
C GLY A 11 -12.63 -29.32 62.39
N ARG A 12 -13.17 -30.52 62.60
CA ARG A 12 -14.29 -31.13 61.86
C ARG A 12 -15.56 -30.27 61.97
N VAL A 13 -16.39 -30.25 60.93
CA VAL A 13 -17.73 -30.88 60.88
C VAL A 13 -18.31 -30.66 59.47
N VAL A 14 -18.68 -31.77 58.82
CA VAL A 14 -19.56 -31.82 57.64
C VAL A 14 -20.97 -32.12 58.16
N PRO A 15 -22.00 -31.47 57.58
CA PRO A 15 -23.00 -32.31 56.93
C PRO A 15 -23.32 -31.82 55.52
N THR A 16 -23.37 -32.81 54.64
CA THR A 16 -23.95 -32.84 53.31
C THR A 16 -25.30 -32.13 53.20
N LEU A 17 -25.42 -31.23 52.22
CA LEU A 17 -26.67 -31.00 51.51
C LEU A 17 -26.35 -30.83 50.02
N LEU A 18 -26.66 -31.89 49.28
CA LEU A 18 -26.73 -31.92 47.83
C LEU A 18 -27.82 -30.94 47.38
N LEU A 19 -27.43 -29.96 46.58
CA LEU A 19 -28.31 -29.29 45.63
C LEU A 19 -27.49 -29.01 44.37
N ALA A 20 -27.62 -29.94 43.42
CA ALA A 20 -27.18 -29.73 42.06
C ALA A 20 -28.04 -28.61 41.45
N GLN A 21 -27.44 -27.44 41.27
CA GLN A 21 -27.94 -26.47 40.30
C GLN A 21 -26.96 -26.46 39.13
N ALA A 22 -27.29 -27.26 38.12
CA ALA A 22 -26.74 -27.09 36.79
C ALA A 22 -27.24 -25.74 36.26
N VAL A 23 -26.45 -24.69 36.47
CA VAL A 23 -26.63 -23.44 35.74
C VAL A 23 -26.28 -23.76 34.29
N LEU A 24 -27.32 -23.91 33.48
CA LEU A 24 -27.26 -23.83 32.02
C LEU A 24 -26.70 -22.46 31.66
N LEU A 25 -25.37 -22.39 31.51
CA LEU A 25 -24.74 -21.33 30.73
C LEU A 25 -25.32 -21.43 29.32
N PRO A 26 -26.02 -20.41 28.80
CA PRO A 26 -26.29 -20.38 27.38
C PRO A 26 -24.93 -20.33 26.67
N LEU A 27 -24.63 -21.37 25.89
CA LEU A 27 -23.62 -21.27 24.85
C LEU A 27 -24.05 -20.10 23.97
N GLN A 28 -23.44 -18.93 24.18
CA GLN A 28 -23.46 -17.89 23.18
C GLN A 28 -22.69 -18.46 21.99
N PRO A 29 -23.30 -18.59 20.80
CA PRO A 29 -22.49 -18.80 19.61
C PRO A 29 -21.54 -17.61 19.54
N ALA A 30 -20.25 -17.91 19.44
CA ALA A 30 -19.27 -16.93 19.03
C ALA A 30 -19.80 -16.34 17.73
N SER A 31 -20.36 -15.13 17.79
CA SER A 31 -20.65 -14.34 16.62
C SER A 31 -19.30 -14.12 15.98
N ALA A 32 -18.99 -14.95 14.98
CA ALA A 32 -18.01 -14.62 13.98
C ALA A 32 -18.40 -13.21 13.54
N ALA A 33 -17.58 -12.23 13.91
CA ALA A 33 -17.60 -10.96 13.24
C ALA A 33 -17.26 -11.31 11.80
N GLU A 34 -18.31 -11.51 11.00
CA GLU A 34 -18.24 -11.34 9.57
C GLU A 34 -17.60 -9.97 9.40
N HIS A 35 -16.30 -9.98 9.10
CA HIS A 35 -15.71 -8.90 8.36
C HIS A 35 -16.52 -8.89 7.08
N VAL A 36 -17.60 -8.11 7.09
CA VAL A 36 -18.22 -7.63 5.88
C VAL A 36 -17.07 -6.94 5.18
N ALA A 37 -16.46 -7.65 4.24
CA ALA A 37 -15.62 -7.05 3.23
C ALA A 37 -16.50 -5.93 2.67
N GLN A 38 -16.21 -4.70 3.06
CA GLN A 38 -16.91 -3.55 2.50
C GLN A 38 -16.79 -3.72 0.99
N PRO A 39 -17.92 -3.86 0.27
CA PRO A 39 -17.85 -3.96 -1.17
C PRO A 39 -17.08 -2.73 -1.63
N CYS A 40 -15.96 -2.96 -2.31
CA CYS A 40 -15.13 -1.92 -2.90
C CYS A 40 -16.06 -0.92 -3.58
N ARG A 41 -16.21 0.26 -2.98
CA ARG A 41 -17.08 1.31 -3.49
C ARG A 41 -16.39 1.89 -4.71
N SER A 42 -16.58 1.22 -5.84
CA SER A 42 -16.08 1.58 -7.16
C SER A 42 -16.89 2.71 -7.79
N SER A 43 -17.46 3.61 -6.98
CA SER A 43 -18.52 4.54 -7.43
C SER A 43 -18.05 5.95 -7.79
N ALA A 44 -16.75 6.22 -7.87
CA ALA A 44 -16.28 7.55 -8.29
C ALA A 44 -15.48 7.59 -9.60
N GLY A 45 -15.20 6.45 -10.23
CA GLY A 45 -14.49 6.40 -11.51
C GLY A 45 -13.07 7.01 -11.49
N CYS A 46 -12.52 7.28 -10.30
CA CYS A 46 -11.14 7.70 -10.05
C CYS A 46 -10.35 6.53 -9.41
N GLY A 47 -9.05 6.70 -9.22
CA GLY A 47 -8.12 5.69 -8.76
C GLY A 47 -7.65 4.76 -9.88
N SER A 48 -7.32 3.52 -9.53
CA SER A 48 -6.94 2.49 -10.51
C SER A 48 -8.14 1.94 -11.28
N VAL A 49 -8.21 2.22 -12.59
CA VAL A 49 -9.28 1.74 -13.46
C VAL A 49 -8.76 0.71 -14.46
N VAL A 50 -9.42 -0.46 -14.53
CA VAL A 50 -9.16 -1.46 -15.57
C VAL A 50 -9.88 -1.05 -16.85
N VAL A 51 -9.12 -0.77 -17.91
CA VAL A 51 -9.66 -0.29 -19.21
C VAL A 51 -9.50 -1.31 -20.34
N ALA A 52 -8.63 -2.31 -20.16
CA ALA A 52 -8.43 -3.41 -21.11
C ALA A 52 -7.95 -4.68 -20.36
N PRO A 53 -8.06 -5.89 -20.93
CA PRO A 53 -7.35 -7.05 -20.42
C PRO A 53 -5.83 -6.89 -20.62
N VAL A 54 -5.02 -7.56 -19.80
CA VAL A 54 -3.56 -7.63 -20.00
C VAL A 54 -3.25 -8.44 -21.26
N SER A 55 -2.21 -8.04 -21.99
CA SER A 55 -1.80 -8.73 -23.23
C SER A 55 -1.49 -10.21 -23.00
N GLN A 56 -2.12 -11.06 -23.81
CA GLN A 56 -1.91 -12.51 -23.84
C GLN A 56 -0.84 -12.95 -24.87
N ALA A 57 -0.17 -12.00 -25.52
CA ALA A 57 0.90 -12.31 -26.47
C ALA A 57 2.06 -13.05 -25.78
N ALA A 58 2.80 -13.86 -26.53
CA ALA A 58 4.06 -14.42 -26.04
C ALA A 58 5.05 -13.29 -25.66
N PRO A 59 6.07 -13.57 -24.83
CA PRO A 59 7.19 -12.66 -24.61
C PRO A 59 7.79 -12.12 -25.92
N ASP A 60 8.00 -10.80 -25.97
CA ASP A 60 8.65 -10.14 -27.11
C ASP A 60 10.16 -9.98 -26.87
N ASP A 61 10.94 -10.85 -27.50
CA ASP A 61 12.42 -10.81 -27.46
C ASP A 61 13.02 -9.81 -28.46
N GLY A 62 12.17 -9.12 -29.23
CA GLY A 62 12.57 -8.13 -30.22
C GLY A 62 13.18 -6.86 -29.64
N ALA A 63 13.65 -6.01 -30.54
CA ALA A 63 14.09 -4.66 -30.19
C ALA A 63 12.87 -3.83 -29.78
N CYS A 64 12.76 -3.51 -28.49
CA CYS A 64 11.69 -2.67 -28.00
C CYS A 64 11.89 -1.21 -28.41
N THR A 65 10.81 -0.57 -28.89
CA THR A 65 10.79 0.82 -29.36
C THR A 65 10.21 1.81 -28.36
N SER A 66 9.79 1.35 -27.17
CA SER A 66 9.23 2.22 -26.15
C SER A 66 10.31 3.16 -25.57
N PRO A 67 10.02 4.46 -25.40
CA PRO A 67 10.92 5.36 -24.67
C PRO A 67 10.99 5.05 -23.17
N GLU A 68 10.02 4.29 -22.65
CA GLU A 68 9.96 3.85 -21.24
C GLU A 68 10.56 2.44 -21.11
N PRO A 69 11.74 2.26 -20.48
CA PRO A 69 12.38 0.95 -20.36
C PRO A 69 11.51 -0.09 -19.66
N VAL A 70 10.67 0.32 -18.71
CA VAL A 70 9.77 -0.57 -17.97
C VAL A 70 8.74 -1.22 -18.90
N VAL A 71 8.22 -0.47 -19.89
CA VAL A 71 7.30 -1.02 -20.90
C VAL A 71 7.98 -2.15 -21.69
N CYS A 72 9.26 -1.99 -22.02
CA CYS A 72 10.03 -3.04 -22.69
C CYS A 72 10.21 -4.29 -21.83
N LEU A 73 10.38 -4.13 -20.53
CA LEU A 73 10.47 -5.25 -19.59
C LEU A 73 9.14 -6.00 -19.53
N ILE A 74 8.01 -5.29 -19.39
CA ILE A 74 6.65 -5.89 -19.36
C ILE A 74 6.36 -6.69 -20.65
N ARG A 75 6.83 -6.21 -21.82
CA ARG A 75 6.64 -6.94 -23.08
C ARG A 75 7.39 -8.27 -23.14
N ARG A 76 8.51 -8.40 -22.42
CA ARG A 76 9.31 -9.65 -22.30
C ARG A 76 8.76 -10.62 -21.25
N GLU A 77 7.75 -10.23 -20.49
CA GLU A 77 7.11 -11.09 -19.52
C GLU A 77 6.11 -12.05 -20.18
N THR A 78 5.86 -13.19 -19.54
CA THR A 78 4.76 -14.08 -19.91
C THR A 78 3.40 -13.45 -19.56
N PRO A 79 2.28 -13.90 -20.15
CA PRO A 79 0.96 -13.41 -19.77
C PRO A 79 0.70 -13.48 -18.25
N GLN A 80 1.12 -14.54 -17.58
CA GLN A 80 0.96 -14.70 -16.12
C GLN A 80 1.79 -13.68 -15.34
N GLN A 81 3.01 -13.40 -15.79
CA GLN A 81 3.87 -12.39 -15.17
C GLN A 81 3.29 -10.98 -15.35
N ARG A 82 2.69 -10.68 -16.50
CA ARG A 82 2.05 -9.37 -16.73
C ARG A 82 0.82 -9.15 -15.85
N GLU A 83 0.06 -10.20 -15.51
CA GLU A 83 -1.02 -10.11 -14.52
C GLU A 83 -0.46 -9.79 -13.12
N VAL A 84 0.65 -10.43 -12.73
CA VAL A 84 1.35 -10.08 -11.47
C VAL A 84 1.84 -8.64 -11.49
N ALA A 85 2.38 -8.16 -12.62
CA ALA A 85 2.81 -6.77 -12.80
C ALA A 85 1.63 -5.79 -12.71
N ARG A 86 0.47 -6.13 -13.28
CA ARG A 86 -0.78 -5.38 -13.12
C ARG A 86 -1.18 -5.28 -11.65
N ASP A 87 -1.18 -6.39 -10.91
CA ASP A 87 -1.56 -6.38 -9.49
C ASP A 87 -0.61 -5.51 -8.65
N GLN A 88 0.69 -5.56 -8.95
CA GLN A 88 1.68 -4.67 -8.34
C GLN A 88 1.39 -3.20 -8.69
N ARG A 89 1.01 -2.93 -9.94
CA ARG A 89 0.66 -1.58 -10.40
C ARG A 89 -0.60 -1.04 -9.74
N MET A 90 -1.61 -1.87 -9.52
CA MET A 90 -2.82 -1.48 -8.79
C MET A 90 -2.53 -1.13 -7.33
N ARG A 91 -1.64 -1.88 -6.66
CA ARG A 91 -1.15 -1.51 -5.32
C ARG A 91 -0.39 -0.18 -5.33
N TYR A 92 0.38 0.09 -6.37
CA TYR A 92 1.02 1.40 -6.55
C TYR A 92 -0.01 2.53 -6.75
N HIS A 93 -1.09 2.30 -7.50
CA HIS A 93 -2.16 3.29 -7.62
C HIS A 93 -2.88 3.56 -6.30
N GLN A 94 -3.09 2.55 -5.45
CA GLN A 94 -3.66 2.74 -4.11
C GLN A 94 -2.82 3.71 -3.26
N LEU A 95 -1.49 3.59 -3.31
CA LEU A 95 -0.60 4.58 -2.68
C LEU A 95 -0.84 5.99 -3.22
N LEU A 96 -1.00 6.16 -4.54
CA LEU A 96 -1.23 7.47 -5.12
C LEU A 96 -2.57 8.06 -4.64
N GLU A 97 -3.61 7.22 -4.53
CA GLU A 97 -4.89 7.64 -3.93
C GLU A 97 -4.74 8.01 -2.45
N ASP A 98 -3.91 7.30 -1.68
CA ASP A 98 -3.61 7.65 -0.28
C ASP A 98 -2.87 8.99 -0.18
N MET A 99 -1.95 9.24 -1.10
CA MET A 99 -1.25 10.53 -1.21
C MET A 99 -2.23 11.67 -1.54
N GLU A 100 -3.17 11.46 -2.46
CA GLU A 100 -4.21 12.45 -2.77
C GLU A 100 -5.15 12.70 -1.58
N ARG A 101 -5.45 11.67 -0.78
CA ARG A 101 -6.20 11.82 0.48
C ARG A 101 -5.47 12.71 1.47
N GLU A 102 -4.18 12.45 1.66
CA GLU A 102 -3.33 13.24 2.55
C GLU A 102 -3.24 14.69 2.07
N GLU A 103 -3.03 14.91 0.77
CA GLU A 103 -3.03 16.24 0.16
C GLU A 103 -4.33 17.01 0.45
N CYS A 104 -5.48 16.37 0.26
CA CYS A 104 -6.78 16.97 0.55
C CYS A 104 -6.98 17.29 2.03
N ALA A 105 -6.53 16.41 2.93
CA ALA A 105 -6.60 16.65 4.37
C ALA A 105 -5.72 17.84 4.78
N MET A 106 -4.46 17.87 4.32
CA MET A 106 -3.54 18.97 4.60
C MET A 106 -4.03 20.31 4.07
N ARG A 107 -4.65 20.35 2.88
CA ARG A 107 -5.28 21.58 2.35
C ARG A 107 -6.47 22.03 3.21
N ALA A 108 -7.31 21.10 3.65
CA ALA A 108 -8.44 21.42 4.53
C ALA A 108 -7.99 21.96 5.90
N GLU A 109 -6.82 21.55 6.37
CA GLU A 109 -6.15 22.08 7.57
C GLU A 109 -5.48 23.46 7.34
N GLY A 110 -5.42 23.95 6.10
CA GLY A 110 -4.77 25.21 5.75
C GLY A 110 -3.23 25.13 5.72
N ARG A 111 -2.67 23.94 5.50
CA ARG A 111 -1.21 23.77 5.31
C ARG A 111 -0.75 24.46 4.01
N SER A 112 0.50 24.89 3.99
CA SER A 112 1.10 25.50 2.80
C SER A 112 1.34 24.46 1.70
N GLU A 113 1.34 24.89 0.44
CA GLU A 113 1.67 24.00 -0.69
C GLU A 113 3.10 23.44 -0.59
N GLU A 114 4.03 24.16 0.05
CA GLU A 114 5.36 23.63 0.36
C GLU A 114 5.29 22.43 1.32
N ASP A 115 4.58 22.57 2.44
CA ASP A 115 4.44 21.51 3.43
C ASP A 115 3.78 20.26 2.81
N ILE A 116 2.75 20.49 2.00
CA ILE A 116 2.04 19.46 1.23
C ILE A 116 3.02 18.76 0.29
N ALA A 117 3.68 19.49 -0.59
CA ALA A 117 4.61 18.95 -1.58
C ALA A 117 5.75 18.14 -0.92
N ARG A 118 6.34 18.65 0.18
CA ARG A 118 7.38 17.95 0.94
C ARG A 118 6.86 16.64 1.53
N THR A 119 5.65 16.63 2.05
CA THR A 119 5.01 15.41 2.57
C THR A 119 4.74 14.40 1.46
N LEU A 120 4.17 14.81 0.33
CA LEU A 120 3.88 13.92 -0.80
C LEU A 120 5.15 13.31 -1.40
N VAL A 121 6.21 14.11 -1.56
CA VAL A 121 7.52 13.60 -2.04
C VAL A 121 8.09 12.57 -1.08
N ARG A 122 7.98 12.79 0.25
CA ARG A 122 8.41 11.82 1.26
C ARG A 122 7.58 10.54 1.18
N MET A 123 6.25 10.63 1.19
CA MET A 123 5.37 9.46 1.08
C MET A 123 5.69 8.63 -0.17
N ARG A 124 5.91 9.28 -1.32
CA ARG A 124 6.27 8.59 -2.56
C ARG A 124 7.63 7.90 -2.46
N ASN A 125 8.61 8.55 -1.82
CA ASN A 125 9.94 7.99 -1.65
C ASN A 125 9.94 6.81 -0.69
N ASP A 126 9.20 6.90 0.43
CA ASP A 126 9.06 5.82 1.41
C ASP A 126 8.32 4.62 0.79
N ALA A 127 7.30 4.87 -0.03
CA ALA A 127 6.56 3.80 -0.68
C ALA A 127 7.34 3.06 -1.79
N LYS A 128 8.49 3.59 -2.24
CA LYS A 128 9.40 2.80 -3.07
C LYS A 128 9.91 1.58 -2.32
N ASP A 129 9.94 1.61 -0.99
CA ASP A 129 10.27 0.43 -0.17
C ASP A 129 9.21 -0.68 -0.31
N ILE A 130 7.94 -0.31 -0.53
CA ILE A 130 6.87 -1.29 -0.80
C ILE A 130 7.10 -2.00 -2.14
N VAL A 131 7.51 -1.25 -3.18
CA VAL A 131 7.82 -1.83 -4.49
C VAL A 131 9.15 -2.63 -4.43
N ARG A 132 10.09 -2.23 -3.57
CA ARG A 132 11.36 -2.94 -3.31
C ARG A 132 11.19 -4.22 -2.50
N ALA A 133 10.07 -4.43 -1.80
CA ALA A 133 9.82 -5.67 -1.05
C ALA A 133 9.82 -6.93 -1.94
N GLY A 134 9.67 -6.78 -3.26
CA GLY A 134 9.82 -7.84 -4.25
C GLY A 134 11.21 -7.96 -4.90
N MET A 135 12.18 -7.12 -4.52
CA MET A 135 13.53 -7.09 -5.08
C MET A 135 14.52 -7.84 -4.17
N SER A 136 15.57 -8.42 -4.76
CA SER A 136 16.69 -8.93 -3.97
C SER A 136 17.49 -7.77 -3.35
N PRO A 137 18.22 -7.98 -2.23
CA PRO A 137 19.08 -6.95 -1.65
C PRO A 137 20.08 -6.34 -2.64
N GLU A 138 20.58 -7.15 -3.59
CA GLU A 138 21.51 -6.71 -4.64
C GLU A 138 20.83 -5.76 -5.64
N GLN A 139 19.60 -6.07 -6.05
CA GLN A 139 18.81 -5.22 -6.94
C GLN A 139 18.46 -3.88 -6.26
N VAL A 140 18.15 -3.90 -4.96
CA VAL A 140 17.92 -2.68 -4.18
C VAL A 140 19.21 -1.85 -4.11
N ALA A 141 20.35 -2.46 -3.81
CA ALA A 141 21.64 -1.76 -3.74
C ALA A 141 22.05 -1.13 -5.08
N GLU A 142 21.84 -1.82 -6.20
CA GLU A 142 22.11 -1.27 -7.54
C GLU A 142 21.22 -0.06 -7.85
N LEU A 143 19.93 -0.15 -7.51
CA LEU A 143 18.98 0.94 -7.68
C LEU A 143 19.35 2.15 -6.83
N GLU A 144 19.70 1.93 -5.56
CA GLU A 144 20.12 2.99 -4.65
C GLU A 144 21.43 3.64 -5.10
N ALA A 145 22.43 2.86 -5.53
CA ALA A 145 23.68 3.39 -6.06
C ALA A 145 23.46 4.26 -7.32
N ARG A 146 22.52 3.86 -8.19
CA ARG A 146 22.11 4.67 -9.35
C ARG A 146 21.41 5.96 -8.93
N ASN A 147 20.52 5.90 -7.94
CA ASN A 147 19.83 7.08 -7.42
C ASN A 147 20.81 8.03 -6.74
N GLU A 148 21.75 7.51 -5.94
CA GLU A 148 22.82 8.27 -5.31
C GLU A 148 23.66 9.00 -6.35
N LYS A 149 24.10 8.29 -7.41
CA LYS A 149 24.86 8.92 -8.50
C LYS A 149 24.08 10.01 -9.23
N LYS A 150 22.76 9.86 -9.38
CA LYS A 150 21.93 10.78 -10.16
C LYS A 150 21.40 11.97 -9.35
N TYR A 151 21.05 11.74 -8.09
CA TYR A 151 20.33 12.68 -7.24
C TYR A 151 21.07 13.01 -5.93
N GLY A 152 22.15 12.31 -5.59
CA GLY A 152 22.79 12.43 -4.27
C GLY A 152 21.88 11.98 -3.11
N ASN A 153 20.94 11.08 -3.42
CA ASN A 153 20.01 10.51 -2.45
C ASN A 153 19.58 9.12 -2.93
N PRO A 154 19.69 8.06 -2.09
CA PRO A 154 19.41 6.68 -2.50
C PRO A 154 17.92 6.41 -2.78
N LEU A 155 17.01 7.22 -2.23
CA LEU A 155 15.57 7.08 -2.42
C LEU A 155 15.07 7.76 -3.71
N GLY A 156 15.82 8.72 -4.24
CA GLY A 156 15.46 9.51 -5.41
C GLY A 156 15.55 11.02 -5.14
N PRO A 157 14.95 11.87 -5.99
CA PRO A 157 15.08 13.30 -5.84
C PRO A 157 14.39 13.82 -4.56
N THR A 158 14.97 14.86 -3.96
CA THR A 158 14.37 15.58 -2.83
C THR A 158 13.30 16.55 -3.30
N ALA A 159 12.45 17.02 -2.38
CA ALA A 159 11.44 18.04 -2.69
C ALA A 159 12.08 19.32 -3.24
N ASP A 160 13.23 19.74 -2.69
CA ASP A 160 13.96 20.92 -3.17
C ASP A 160 14.50 20.74 -4.59
N GLN A 161 15.01 19.55 -4.92
CA GLN A 161 15.45 19.23 -6.29
C GLN A 161 14.27 19.25 -7.27
N LEU A 162 13.11 18.76 -6.84
CA LEU A 162 11.89 18.82 -7.64
C LEU A 162 11.38 20.26 -7.78
N TYR A 163 11.49 21.09 -6.73
CA TYR A 163 11.15 22.51 -6.79
C TYR A 163 12.05 23.25 -7.78
N LEU A 164 13.37 23.01 -7.76
CA LEU A 164 14.30 23.58 -8.74
C LEU A 164 13.96 23.15 -10.18
N LYS A 165 13.43 21.93 -10.36
CA LYS A 165 13.03 21.40 -11.67
C LYS A 165 11.71 22.00 -12.17
N TYR A 166 10.70 22.13 -11.32
CA TYR A 166 9.35 22.52 -11.73
C TYR A 166 9.08 24.02 -11.52
N GLY A 167 9.58 24.63 -10.44
CA GLY A 167 9.50 26.06 -10.18
C GLY A 167 8.35 26.49 -9.27
N SER A 168 7.46 25.58 -8.85
CA SER A 168 6.43 25.84 -7.85
C SER A 168 6.17 24.60 -6.99
N TRP A 169 5.63 24.82 -5.78
CA TRP A 169 5.31 23.72 -4.85
C TRP A 169 4.10 22.91 -5.30
N GLU A 170 3.11 23.56 -5.91
CA GLU A 170 1.93 22.92 -6.51
C GLU A 170 2.36 21.92 -7.58
N GLN A 171 3.26 22.32 -8.48
CA GLN A 171 3.78 21.41 -9.52
C GLN A 171 4.62 20.27 -8.96
N VAL A 172 5.30 20.47 -7.81
CA VAL A 172 5.97 19.38 -7.10
C VAL A 172 4.95 18.38 -6.54
N GLY A 173 3.85 18.86 -5.95
CA GLY A 173 2.73 18.04 -5.47
C GLY A 173 2.11 17.22 -6.61
N GLU A 174 1.73 17.88 -7.71
CA GLU A 174 1.20 17.22 -8.91
C GLU A 174 2.17 16.19 -9.50
N ALA A 175 3.48 16.48 -9.49
CA ALA A 175 4.48 15.53 -9.96
C ALA A 175 4.66 14.33 -9.02
N ALA A 176 4.41 14.51 -7.71
CA ALA A 176 4.52 13.45 -6.72
C ALA A 176 3.37 12.43 -6.85
N THR A 177 2.15 12.87 -7.13
CA THR A 177 0.96 11.99 -7.27
C THR A 177 0.77 11.40 -8.67
N ARG A 178 1.58 11.80 -9.65
CA ARG A 178 1.44 11.33 -11.05
C ARG A 178 1.91 9.89 -11.26
N SER A 179 1.07 9.11 -11.95
CA SER A 179 1.43 7.80 -12.53
C SER A 179 2.15 7.92 -13.89
N SER A 180 2.55 6.78 -14.48
CA SER A 180 3.10 6.71 -15.83
C SER A 180 2.05 6.12 -16.77
N ALA A 181 1.44 6.97 -17.59
CA ALA A 181 0.38 6.57 -18.51
C ALA A 181 0.81 5.46 -19.48
N ALA A 182 2.09 5.43 -19.89
CA ALA A 182 2.61 4.39 -20.77
C ALA A 182 2.66 3.02 -20.08
N VAL A 183 3.09 2.97 -18.82
CA VAL A 183 3.12 1.73 -18.02
C VAL A 183 1.69 1.28 -17.68
N ASP A 184 0.83 2.24 -17.33
CA ASP A 184 -0.58 1.97 -17.01
C ASP A 184 -1.27 1.34 -18.23
N HIS A 185 -1.15 1.98 -19.40
CA HIS A 185 -1.71 1.47 -20.65
C HIS A 185 -1.16 0.09 -21.04
N GLU A 186 0.14 -0.15 -20.88
CA GLU A 186 0.74 -1.46 -21.18
C GLU A 186 0.14 -2.58 -20.32
N LEU A 187 -0.28 -2.26 -19.09
CA LEU A 187 -0.95 -3.17 -18.16
C LEU A 187 -2.49 -3.08 -18.24
N GLY A 188 -3.04 -2.42 -19.27
CA GLY A 188 -4.48 -2.24 -19.47
C GLY A 188 -5.18 -1.43 -18.37
N LEU A 189 -4.43 -0.59 -17.67
CA LEU A 189 -4.89 0.27 -16.59
C LEU A 189 -4.92 1.74 -17.03
N GLU A 190 -5.68 2.54 -16.29
CA GLU A 190 -5.63 3.99 -16.29
C GLU A 190 -5.65 4.46 -14.83
N PHE A 191 -4.72 5.34 -14.45
CA PHE A 191 -4.80 6.03 -13.17
C PHE A 191 -5.56 7.36 -13.35
N ARG A 192 -6.63 7.53 -12.59
CA ARG A 192 -7.46 8.74 -12.63
C ARG A 192 -7.40 9.45 -11.29
N HIS A 193 -6.94 10.69 -11.28
CA HIS A 193 -6.88 11.50 -10.06
C HIS A 193 -8.27 11.65 -9.41
N CYS A 194 -8.33 11.50 -8.08
CA CYS A 194 -9.54 11.66 -7.31
C CYS A 194 -9.67 13.09 -6.80
N SER A 195 -10.87 13.68 -6.89
CA SER A 195 -11.13 14.98 -6.26
C SER A 195 -11.25 14.84 -4.74
N CYS A 196 -10.97 15.92 -4.00
CA CYS A 196 -11.13 15.91 -2.55
C CYS A 196 -12.56 15.58 -2.10
N GLU A 197 -13.57 16.04 -2.85
CA GLU A 197 -14.98 15.70 -2.58
C GLU A 197 -15.23 14.20 -2.65
N VAL A 198 -14.65 13.52 -3.64
CA VAL A 198 -14.75 12.07 -3.80
C VAL A 198 -14.03 11.35 -2.66
N LEU A 199 -12.83 11.80 -2.31
CA LEU A 199 -11.99 11.15 -1.30
C LEU A 199 -12.53 11.30 0.13
N GLN A 200 -13.23 12.40 0.42
CA GLN A 200 -13.85 12.65 1.73
C GLN A 200 -15.18 11.92 1.92
N ALA A 201 -15.82 11.47 0.84
CA ALA A 201 -17.09 10.74 0.88
C ALA A 201 -16.94 9.21 0.95
N ALA A 202 -15.71 8.71 0.78
CA ALA A 202 -15.35 7.28 0.77
C ALA A 202 -15.02 6.77 2.19
#